data_AF-A0A1E7GXX4-F1
#
_entry.id   AF-A0A1E7GXX4-F1
#
_cell.length_a   1.000
_cell.length_b   1.000
_cell.length_c   1.000
_cell.angle_alpha   90.00
_cell.angle_beta   90.00
_cell.angle_gamma   90.00
#
_symmetry.space_group_name_H-M   'P 1'
#
loop_
_entity.id
_entity.type
_entity.pdbx_description
1 polymer ?
#
loop_
_entity_poly.entity_id
_entity_poly.type
_entity_poly.pdbx_seq_one_letter_code
_entity_poly.pdbx_strand_id
1 'polypeptide(L)'
;MKWTKSSLPRWRILSQSFLGTLLPNTYLKVFMTGTIYQGRLKGLCVPGLNCFACPVTFCSCPVGSLQNFFATRELPFFLIGYLGIIGLIGGRFVCGWLCPFGWFQDLLFRIKSRKLRLPRFFSYFKYGFLVIFVVLLPFLTGQNWFSHICPQGALEGAIPWIAWNPINSHTNAPVLDFHTIGLWFWIKIGLFALFLILFVLIKRPFCRMVCPLGAIYSLFNKHSIMTLEVGDDCTKCNLCQKVCPMDLKVYENPNHIDCIRCLKCTQCDNVRLTHFLAREKAVTPLPSID
;
A
#
# COMPACT_ATOMS: atom_id res chain seq x y z
N MET A 1 -11.06 -10.90 30.51
CA MET A 1 -10.64 -10.35 29.20
C MET A 1 -10.67 -8.84 29.28
N LYS A 2 -9.53 -8.14 29.21
CA LYS A 2 -9.52 -6.67 29.16
C LYS A 2 -9.26 -6.21 27.71
N TRP A 3 -10.00 -5.19 27.29
CA TRP A 3 -9.82 -4.53 26.00
C TRP A 3 -9.53 -3.06 26.29
N THR A 4 -8.29 -2.64 26.09
CA THR A 4 -7.86 -1.29 26.46
C THR A 4 -8.04 -0.32 25.30
N LYS A 5 -8.53 0.89 25.60
CA LYS A 5 -8.52 1.98 24.61
C LYS A 5 -7.05 2.36 24.35
N SER A 6 -6.66 2.36 23.08
CA SER A 6 -5.30 2.67 22.66
C SER A 6 -5.27 3.92 21.78
N SER A 7 -4.20 4.72 21.91
CA SER A 7 -3.88 5.85 21.03
C SER A 7 -3.30 5.43 19.67
N LEU A 8 -2.99 4.13 19.47
CA LEU A 8 -2.47 3.56 18.21
C LEU A 8 -3.22 4.01 16.95
N PRO A 9 -4.56 4.13 16.92
CA PRO A 9 -5.27 4.61 15.74
C PRO A 9 -4.89 6.05 15.34
N ARG A 10 -4.59 6.94 16.31
CA ARG A 10 -4.20 8.34 16.05
C ARG A 10 -2.79 8.40 15.47
N TRP A 11 -1.81 7.73 16.10
CA TRP A 11 -0.43 7.67 15.61
C TRP A 11 -0.31 7.07 14.22
N ARG A 12 -1.13 6.05 13.92
CA ARG A 12 -1.19 5.45 12.58
C ARG A 12 -1.71 6.42 11.52
N ILE A 13 -2.67 7.26 11.87
CA ILE A 13 -3.19 8.29 10.94
C ILE A 13 -2.12 9.36 10.73
N LEU A 14 -1.49 9.85 11.80
CA LEU A 14 -0.44 10.87 11.72
C LEU A 14 0.75 10.41 10.88
N SER A 15 1.23 9.18 11.09
CA SER A 15 2.31 8.60 10.30
C SER A 15 1.95 8.47 8.82
N GLN A 16 0.74 8.00 8.49
CA GLN A 16 0.31 7.90 7.09
C GLN A 16 0.19 9.28 6.43
N SER A 17 -0.40 10.26 7.12
CA SER A 17 -0.59 11.61 6.56
C SER A 17 0.74 12.37 6.43
N PHE A 18 1.60 12.31 7.45
CA PHE A 18 2.85 13.08 7.46
C PHE A 18 3.97 12.37 6.69
N LEU A 19 4.36 11.16 7.09
CA LEU A 19 5.48 10.44 6.48
C LEU A 19 5.11 9.85 5.12
N GLY A 20 3.85 9.43 4.95
CA GLY A 20 3.36 8.78 3.75
C GLY A 20 2.91 9.73 2.66
N THR A 21 2.16 10.77 3.02
CA THR A 21 1.60 11.73 2.07
C THR A 21 2.45 12.99 1.98
N LEU A 22 2.60 13.76 3.05
CA LEU A 22 3.17 15.11 2.98
C LEU A 22 4.66 15.10 2.64
N LEU A 23 5.48 14.39 3.42
CA LEU A 23 6.93 14.41 3.28
C LEU A 23 7.42 14.12 1.84
N PRO A 24 6.97 13.04 1.15
CA PRO A 24 7.40 12.79 -0.21
C PRO A 24 6.75 13.71 -1.27
N ASN A 25 5.67 14.43 -0.91
CA ASN A 25 4.86 15.25 -1.83
C ASN A 25 4.88 16.75 -1.50
N THR A 26 6.07 17.31 -1.28
CA THR A 26 6.30 18.71 -0.88
C THR A 26 7.01 19.56 -1.94
N TYR A 27 7.12 19.10 -3.19
CA TYR A 27 7.71 19.87 -4.28
C TYR A 27 6.74 20.96 -4.76
N LEU A 28 6.70 22.09 -4.04
CA LEU A 28 5.81 23.22 -4.36
C LEU A 28 6.33 24.10 -5.51
N LYS A 29 7.60 23.95 -5.92
CA LYS A 29 8.15 24.70 -7.08
C LYS A 29 7.48 24.32 -8.40
N VAL A 30 6.75 23.20 -8.46
CA VAL A 30 5.90 22.87 -9.62
C VAL A 30 4.93 24.01 -9.93
N PHE A 31 4.42 24.72 -8.91
CA PHE A 31 3.46 25.83 -9.07
C PHE A 31 3.99 27.02 -9.86
N MET A 32 5.31 27.16 -9.94
CA MET A 32 5.96 28.20 -10.72
C MET A 32 6.56 27.67 -12.03
N THR A 33 6.99 26.41 -12.05
CA THR A 33 7.75 25.85 -13.19
C THR A 33 6.87 25.10 -14.18
N GLY A 34 5.69 24.61 -13.78
CA GLY A 34 4.85 23.77 -14.63
C GLY A 34 5.42 22.38 -14.94
N THR A 35 6.55 22.01 -14.35
CA THR A 35 7.26 20.76 -14.61
C THR A 35 7.42 19.92 -13.35
N ILE A 36 7.31 18.59 -13.47
CA ILE A 36 7.63 17.68 -12.36
C ILE A 36 9.09 17.79 -11.95
N TYR A 37 9.37 17.47 -10.68
CA TYR A 37 10.73 17.33 -10.20
C TYR A 37 11.50 16.20 -10.94
N GLN A 38 12.64 16.54 -11.54
CA GLN A 38 13.53 15.63 -12.28
C GLN A 38 14.91 15.45 -11.61
N GLY A 39 15.07 15.90 -10.36
CA GLY A 39 16.36 15.78 -9.65
C GLY A 39 16.63 14.39 -9.07
N ARG A 40 17.77 14.24 -8.38
CA ARG A 40 18.27 12.94 -7.87
C ARG A 40 17.29 12.21 -6.95
N LEU A 41 16.49 12.93 -6.15
CA LEU A 41 15.52 12.31 -5.24
C LEU A 41 14.43 11.54 -5.99
N LYS A 42 14.20 11.85 -7.28
CA LYS A 42 13.25 11.12 -8.12
C LYS A 42 13.70 9.68 -8.37
N GLY A 43 15.01 9.40 -8.30
CA GLY A 43 15.54 8.03 -8.37
C GLY A 43 15.21 7.19 -7.13
N LEU A 44 14.84 7.81 -6.00
CA LEU A 44 14.49 7.09 -4.78
C LEU A 44 13.01 6.73 -4.76
N CYS A 45 12.71 5.46 -4.51
CA CYS A 45 11.34 4.99 -4.33
C CYS A 45 10.90 5.17 -2.88
N VAL A 46 9.68 5.66 -2.67
CA VAL A 46 9.07 5.57 -1.33
C VAL A 46 8.66 4.13 -1.04
N PRO A 47 8.63 3.71 0.24
CA PRO A 47 8.26 2.33 0.58
C PRO A 47 6.79 2.03 0.27
N GLY A 48 5.92 3.06 0.24
CA GLY A 48 4.49 2.96 -0.02
C GLY A 48 4.08 3.15 -1.49
N LEU A 49 2.78 3.10 -1.77
CA LEU A 49 2.27 3.39 -3.09
C LEU A 49 2.22 4.92 -3.31
N ASN A 50 2.88 5.39 -4.36
CA ASN A 50 2.95 6.80 -4.77
C ASN A 50 2.84 6.87 -6.30
N CYS A 51 2.90 8.06 -6.89
CA CYS A 51 2.81 8.26 -8.34
C CYS A 51 4.02 9.03 -8.87
N PHE A 52 4.72 8.46 -9.87
CA PHE A 52 5.83 9.14 -10.56
C PHE A 52 5.37 10.47 -11.19
N ALA A 53 4.16 10.48 -11.77
CA ALA A 53 3.60 11.65 -12.44
C ALA A 53 2.93 12.66 -11.47
N CYS A 54 3.05 12.48 -10.16
CA CYS A 54 2.50 13.46 -9.22
C CYS A 54 3.27 14.80 -9.34
N PRO A 55 2.57 15.94 -9.52
CA PRO A 55 3.23 17.24 -9.73
C PRO A 55 4.07 17.66 -8.53
N VAL A 56 3.64 17.32 -7.32
CA VAL A 56 4.26 17.75 -6.06
C VAL A 56 5.23 16.73 -5.46
N THR A 57 5.52 15.62 -6.15
CA THR A 57 6.36 14.55 -5.56
C THR A 57 7.85 14.72 -5.85
N PHE A 58 8.68 14.48 -4.83
CA PHE A 58 10.13 14.38 -4.99
C PHE A 58 10.58 12.97 -5.37
N CYS A 59 9.83 11.95 -4.95
CA CYS A 59 10.23 10.55 -5.03
C CYS A 59 9.39 9.76 -6.04
N SER A 60 9.77 8.52 -6.32
CA SER A 60 9.10 7.65 -7.29
C SER A 60 8.24 6.56 -6.66
N CYS A 61 7.38 5.98 -7.51
CA CYS A 61 6.58 4.81 -7.16
C CYS A 61 7.42 3.54 -7.30
N PRO A 62 7.56 2.70 -6.26
CA PRO A 62 8.32 1.45 -6.35
C PRO A 62 7.76 0.50 -7.41
N VAL A 63 6.43 0.45 -7.57
CA VAL A 63 5.80 -0.41 -8.57
C VAL A 63 6.06 0.11 -9.98
N GLY A 64 5.93 1.42 -10.20
CA GLY A 64 6.20 2.02 -11.51
C GLY A 64 7.66 1.86 -11.92
N SER A 65 8.60 2.06 -10.99
CA SER A 65 10.02 1.80 -11.22
C SER A 65 10.29 0.34 -11.53
N LEU A 66 9.67 -0.59 -10.79
CA LEU A 66 9.80 -2.03 -11.06
C LEU A 66 9.33 -2.40 -12.48
N GLN A 67 8.22 -1.82 -12.94
CA GLN A 67 7.75 -2.02 -14.31
C GLN A 67 8.71 -1.47 -15.35
N ASN A 68 9.30 -0.30 -15.09
CA ASN A 68 10.23 0.31 -16.02
C ASN A 68 11.45 -0.60 -16.27
N PHE A 69 11.98 -1.22 -15.22
CA PHE A 69 13.08 -2.18 -15.36
C PHE A 69 12.67 -3.44 -16.11
N PHE A 70 11.48 -3.99 -15.84
CA PHE A 70 10.98 -5.12 -16.62
C PHE A 70 10.72 -4.77 -18.09
N ALA A 71 10.27 -3.55 -18.37
CA ALA A 71 10.07 -3.02 -19.71
C ALA A 71 11.39 -2.85 -20.48
N THR A 72 12.47 -2.43 -19.81
CA THR A 72 13.82 -2.36 -20.37
C THR A 72 14.55 -3.71 -20.35
N ARG A 73 13.94 -4.76 -19.80
CA ARG A 73 14.52 -6.11 -19.59
C ARG A 73 15.77 -6.12 -18.71
N GLU A 74 15.87 -5.13 -17.84
CA GLU A 74 16.94 -5.03 -16.84
C GLU A 74 16.47 -5.58 -15.49
N LEU A 75 17.40 -6.14 -14.71
CA LEU A 75 17.11 -6.66 -13.39
C LEU A 75 17.31 -5.59 -12.31
N PRO A 76 16.25 -5.19 -11.58
CA PRO A 76 16.34 -4.11 -10.60
C PRO A 76 16.80 -4.59 -9.23
N PHE A 77 18.04 -5.10 -9.14
CA PHE A 77 18.60 -5.67 -7.91
C PHE A 77 18.48 -4.73 -6.70
N PHE A 78 18.82 -3.45 -6.88
CA PHE A 78 18.73 -2.45 -5.82
C PHE A 78 17.29 -2.27 -5.32
N LEU A 79 16.31 -2.18 -6.22
CA LEU A 79 14.91 -1.97 -5.85
C LEU A 79 14.32 -3.22 -5.18
N ILE A 80 14.64 -4.41 -5.69
CA ILE A 80 14.22 -5.68 -5.08
C ILE A 80 14.84 -5.81 -3.68
N GLY A 81 16.12 -5.51 -3.53
CA GLY A 81 16.80 -5.48 -2.23
C GLY A 81 16.18 -4.48 -1.26
N TYR A 82 15.92 -3.25 -1.72
CA TYR A 82 15.27 -2.20 -0.93
C TYR A 82 13.88 -2.63 -0.42
N LEU A 83 13.01 -3.11 -1.31
CA LEU A 83 11.67 -3.61 -0.94
C LEU A 83 11.77 -4.86 -0.06
N GLY A 84 12.75 -5.73 -0.33
CA GLY A 84 13.03 -6.94 0.44
C GLY A 84 13.42 -6.62 1.89
N ILE A 85 14.35 -5.68 2.11
CA ILE A 85 14.77 -5.25 3.45
C ILE A 85 13.58 -4.67 4.22
N ILE A 86 12.81 -3.77 3.60
CA ILE A 86 11.61 -3.20 4.24
C ILE A 86 10.59 -4.29 4.58
N GLY A 87 10.38 -5.23 3.66
CA GLY A 87 9.54 -6.40 3.87
C GLY A 87 10.03 -7.31 4.99
N LEU A 88 11.33 -7.56 5.09
CA LEU A 88 11.91 -8.37 6.18
C LEU A 88 11.83 -7.66 7.52
N ILE A 89 11.89 -6.33 7.58
CA ILE A 89 11.73 -5.62 8.85
C ILE A 89 10.28 -5.67 9.33
N GLY A 90 9.32 -5.30 8.48
CA GLY A 90 7.94 -5.04 8.90
C GLY A 90 6.84 -5.81 8.15
N GLY A 91 7.19 -6.64 7.17
CA GLY A 91 6.23 -7.26 6.27
C GLY A 91 5.37 -6.20 5.58
N ARG A 92 4.05 -6.34 5.68
CA ARG A 92 3.07 -5.35 5.18
C ARG A 92 2.84 -4.14 6.09
N PHE A 93 3.71 -3.89 7.08
CA PHE A 93 3.62 -2.73 7.98
C PHE A 93 3.50 -1.40 7.23
N VAL A 94 4.21 -1.25 6.11
CA VAL A 94 4.13 -0.06 5.26
C VAL A 94 2.69 0.23 4.81
N CYS A 95 1.93 -0.80 4.41
CA CYS A 95 0.52 -0.62 4.04
C CYS A 95 -0.33 -0.14 5.23
N GLY A 96 0.05 -0.52 6.45
CA GLY A 96 -0.63 -0.16 7.69
C GLY A 96 -0.30 1.23 8.21
N TRP A 97 0.92 1.73 8.00
CA TRP A 97 1.48 2.90 8.70
C TRP A 97 2.08 3.99 7.82
N LEU A 98 2.49 3.69 6.59
CA LEU A 98 3.18 4.65 5.72
C LEU A 98 2.46 4.90 4.39
N CYS A 99 1.61 3.98 3.92
CA CYS A 99 1.00 4.12 2.61
C CYS A 99 -0.15 5.16 2.60
N PRO A 100 -0.06 6.25 1.82
CA PRO A 100 -1.10 7.28 1.72
C PRO A 100 -2.42 6.71 1.18
N PHE A 101 -2.34 5.79 0.20
CA PHE A 101 -3.52 5.13 -0.35
C PHE A 101 -4.23 4.20 0.65
N GLY A 102 -3.49 3.65 1.62
CA GLY A 102 -4.07 2.88 2.71
C GLY A 102 -4.86 3.75 3.68
N TRP A 103 -4.38 4.97 3.94
CA TRP A 103 -5.08 5.98 4.72
C TRP A 103 -6.33 6.50 3.99
N PHE A 104 -6.23 6.78 2.70
CA PHE A 104 -7.37 7.22 1.87
C PHE A 104 -8.52 6.20 1.90
N GLN A 105 -8.22 4.91 1.77
CA GLN A 105 -9.21 3.83 1.91
C GLN A 105 -9.81 3.77 3.32
N ASP A 106 -9.01 3.94 4.36
CA ASP A 106 -9.50 3.96 5.75
C ASP A 106 -10.38 5.19 6.04
N LEU A 107 -10.13 6.32 5.38
CA LEU A 107 -10.92 7.53 5.47
C LEU A 107 -12.30 7.34 4.82
N LEU A 108 -12.33 6.90 3.55
CA LEU A 108 -13.58 6.68 2.82
C LEU A 108 -14.45 5.59 3.44
N PHE A 109 -13.84 4.55 4.02
CA PHE A 109 -14.59 3.51 4.73
C PHE A 109 -15.37 4.05 5.95
N ARG A 110 -15.04 5.24 6.49
CA ARG A 110 -15.80 5.86 7.59
C ARG A 110 -17.14 6.44 7.15
N ILE A 111 -17.36 6.64 5.85
CA ILE A 111 -18.64 7.12 5.33
C ILE A 111 -19.73 6.10 5.69
N LYS A 112 -20.83 6.56 6.29
CA LYS A 112 -21.93 5.69 6.76
C LYS A 112 -22.65 5.11 5.54
N SER A 113 -22.54 3.80 5.35
CA SER A 113 -23.10 3.07 4.21
C SER A 113 -23.24 1.58 4.56
N ARG A 114 -23.88 0.81 3.66
CA ARG A 114 -23.88 -0.66 3.75
C ARG A 114 -22.45 -1.17 3.64
N LYS A 115 -22.00 -1.94 4.63
CA LYS A 115 -20.66 -2.54 4.64
C LYS A 115 -20.74 -3.99 4.18
N LEU A 116 -19.92 -4.33 3.20
CA LEU A 116 -19.82 -5.67 2.64
C LEU A 116 -18.53 -6.35 3.13
N ARG A 117 -18.61 -7.66 3.36
CA ARG A 117 -17.43 -8.48 3.63
C ARG A 117 -16.94 -9.07 2.31
N LEU A 118 -15.64 -8.97 2.08
CA LEU A 118 -15.01 -9.53 0.89
C LEU A 118 -14.62 -10.99 1.16
N PRO A 119 -15.03 -11.95 0.31
CA PRO A 119 -14.58 -13.33 0.42
C PRO A 119 -13.06 -13.44 0.32
N ARG A 120 -12.47 -14.37 1.08
CA ARG A 120 -11.00 -14.50 1.18
C ARG A 120 -10.30 -14.87 -0.13
N PHE A 121 -11.00 -15.55 -1.04
CA PHE A 121 -10.45 -15.94 -2.34
C PHE A 121 -9.95 -14.74 -3.16
N PHE A 122 -10.65 -13.60 -3.09
CA PHE A 122 -10.23 -12.38 -3.78
C PHE A 122 -8.90 -11.81 -3.29
N SER A 123 -8.43 -12.18 -2.09
CA SER A 123 -7.11 -11.76 -1.61
C SER A 123 -5.96 -12.33 -2.44
N TYR A 124 -6.17 -13.42 -3.18
CA TYR A 124 -5.14 -14.02 -4.03
C TYR A 124 -4.98 -13.31 -5.38
N PHE A 125 -5.99 -12.55 -5.81
CA PHE A 125 -5.99 -11.86 -7.11
C PHE A 125 -4.83 -10.88 -7.25
N LYS A 126 -4.35 -10.31 -6.14
CA LYS A 126 -3.22 -9.37 -6.12
C LYS A 126 -1.92 -10.00 -6.65
N TYR A 127 -1.76 -11.32 -6.49
CA TYR A 127 -0.57 -12.02 -6.98
C TYR A 127 -0.64 -12.25 -8.49
N GLY A 128 -1.81 -12.67 -8.99
CA GLY A 128 -2.06 -12.74 -10.44
C GLY A 128 -1.89 -11.37 -11.08
N PHE A 129 -2.43 -10.32 -10.45
CA PHE A 129 -2.28 -8.95 -10.90
C PHE A 129 -0.81 -8.49 -10.92
N LEU A 130 -0.02 -8.80 -9.87
CA LEU A 130 1.42 -8.54 -9.84
C LEU A 130 2.13 -9.23 -11.01
N VAL A 131 1.94 -10.54 -11.19
CA VAL A 131 2.61 -11.30 -12.25
C VAL A 131 2.22 -10.79 -13.63
N ILE A 132 0.94 -10.57 -13.89
CA ILE A 132 0.44 -10.17 -15.21
C ILE A 132 0.78 -8.69 -15.50
N PHE A 133 0.34 -7.76 -14.66
CA PHE A 133 0.42 -6.33 -14.98
C PHE A 133 1.75 -5.68 -14.64
N VAL A 134 2.53 -6.23 -13.71
CA VAL A 134 3.81 -5.63 -13.28
C VAL A 134 5.01 -6.34 -13.89
N VAL A 135 4.92 -7.65 -14.15
CA VAL A 135 6.05 -8.43 -14.68
C VAL A 135 5.85 -8.77 -16.15
N LEU A 136 4.83 -9.57 -16.48
CA LEU A 136 4.64 -10.16 -17.81
C LEU A 136 4.34 -9.10 -18.88
N LEU A 137 3.32 -8.26 -18.69
CA LEU A 137 2.92 -7.28 -19.70
C LEU A 137 4.02 -6.24 -19.99
N PRO A 138 4.71 -5.64 -18.98
CA PRO A 138 5.84 -4.76 -19.25
C PRO A 138 6.98 -5.46 -19.99
N PHE A 139 7.32 -6.70 -19.60
CA PHE A 139 8.38 -7.47 -20.27
C PHE A 139 8.08 -7.74 -21.76
N LEU A 140 6.82 -8.04 -22.09
CA LEU A 140 6.39 -8.32 -23.46
C LEU A 140 6.22 -7.05 -24.31
N THR A 141 5.61 -6.01 -23.75
CA THR A 141 5.20 -4.80 -24.51
C THR A 141 6.17 -3.63 -24.41
N GLY A 142 7.10 -3.65 -23.45
CA GLY A 142 7.97 -2.51 -23.13
C GLY A 142 7.23 -1.32 -22.50
N GLN A 143 5.99 -1.49 -22.03
CA GLN A 143 5.17 -0.40 -21.48
C GLN A 143 4.74 -0.64 -20.02
N ASN A 144 4.54 0.45 -19.29
CA ASN A 144 4.19 0.43 -17.87
C ASN A 144 2.66 0.29 -17.64
N TRP A 145 2.12 -0.89 -17.94
CA TRP A 145 0.67 -1.19 -17.90
C TRP A 145 -0.05 -0.80 -16.59
N PHE A 146 0.58 -0.98 -15.44
CA PHE A 146 -0.06 -0.69 -14.15
C PHE A 146 -0.17 0.83 -13.93
N SER A 147 0.79 1.62 -14.39
CA SER A 147 0.74 3.09 -14.31
C SER A 147 -0.47 3.69 -15.04
N HIS A 148 -0.96 3.02 -16.10
CA HIS A 148 -2.16 3.41 -16.83
C HIS A 148 -3.46 3.12 -16.07
N ILE A 149 -3.51 2.07 -15.26
CA ILE A 149 -4.74 1.66 -14.53
C ILE A 149 -4.71 1.94 -13.02
N CYS A 150 -3.59 2.47 -12.51
CA CYS A 150 -3.39 2.69 -11.09
C CYS A 150 -4.33 3.80 -10.56
N PRO A 151 -5.23 3.48 -9.59
CA PRO A 151 -6.15 4.47 -9.03
C PRO A 151 -5.42 5.55 -8.22
N GLN A 152 -4.29 5.23 -7.60
CA GLN A 152 -3.44 6.22 -6.94
C GLN A 152 -2.87 7.22 -7.95
N GLY A 153 -2.46 6.74 -9.12
CA GLY A 153 -2.00 7.63 -10.19
C GLY A 153 -3.10 8.49 -10.81
N ALA A 154 -4.38 8.12 -10.62
CA ALA A 154 -5.51 8.97 -11.01
C ALA A 154 -5.66 10.12 -10.03
N LEU A 155 -5.64 9.80 -8.73
CA LEU A 155 -5.77 10.74 -7.62
C LEU A 155 -4.60 11.74 -7.55
N GLU A 156 -3.36 11.27 -7.62
CA GLU A 156 -2.16 12.10 -7.39
C GLU A 156 -1.58 12.71 -8.66
N GLY A 157 -1.90 12.16 -9.84
CA GLY A 157 -1.36 12.61 -11.12
C GLY A 157 -2.44 13.13 -12.05
N ALA A 158 -3.27 12.22 -12.57
CA ALA A 158 -4.17 12.53 -13.68
C ALA A 158 -5.16 13.67 -13.38
N ILE A 159 -5.79 13.64 -12.19
CA ILE A 159 -6.76 14.67 -11.78
C ILE A 159 -6.07 16.02 -11.55
N PRO A 160 -5.00 16.14 -10.72
CA PRO A 160 -4.30 17.41 -10.53
C PRO A 160 -3.78 18.05 -11.82
N TRP A 161 -3.23 17.25 -12.74
CA TRP A 161 -2.70 17.76 -14.01
C TRP A 161 -3.77 18.39 -14.89
N ILE A 162 -4.97 17.79 -14.94
CA ILE A 162 -6.08 18.35 -15.72
C ILE A 162 -6.77 19.50 -15.00
N ALA A 163 -6.92 19.42 -13.67
CA ALA A 163 -7.57 20.46 -12.89
C ALA A 163 -6.79 21.78 -12.91
N TRP A 164 -5.46 21.70 -12.93
CA TRP A 164 -4.60 22.88 -12.97
C TRP A 164 -4.18 23.24 -14.40
N ASN A 165 -3.80 22.26 -15.23
CA ASN A 165 -3.43 22.42 -16.64
C ASN A 165 -2.52 23.64 -16.93
N PRO A 166 -1.26 23.65 -16.46
CA PRO A 166 -0.37 24.77 -16.68
C PRO A 166 -0.05 24.96 -18.17
N ILE A 167 0.24 26.20 -18.56
CA ILE A 167 0.69 26.54 -19.92
C ILE A 167 2.16 26.16 -20.05
N ASN A 168 2.51 25.45 -21.11
CA ASN A 168 3.89 25.14 -21.45
C ASN A 168 4.60 26.39 -21.95
N SER A 169 5.69 26.78 -21.27
CA SER A 169 6.48 27.97 -21.60
C SER A 169 7.12 27.94 -22.99
N HIS A 170 7.31 26.77 -23.59
CA HIS A 170 7.95 26.63 -24.90
C HIS A 170 6.96 26.66 -26.07
N THR A 171 5.73 26.20 -25.86
CA THR A 171 4.72 26.09 -26.94
C THR A 171 3.55 27.06 -26.77
N ASN A 172 3.47 27.79 -25.63
CA ASN A 172 2.34 28.63 -25.23
C ASN A 172 0.98 27.91 -25.27
N ALA A 173 0.99 26.58 -25.24
CA ALA A 173 -0.20 25.73 -25.21
C ALA A 173 -0.32 25.04 -23.84
N PRO A 174 -1.54 24.70 -23.39
CA PRO A 174 -1.72 23.88 -22.19
C PRO A 174 -0.98 22.55 -22.29
N VAL A 175 -0.41 22.09 -21.18
CA VAL A 175 0.34 20.82 -21.10
C VAL A 175 -0.55 19.62 -21.41
N LEU A 176 -1.86 19.69 -21.08
CA LEU A 176 -2.87 18.74 -21.56
C LEU A 176 -3.94 19.46 -22.35
N ASP A 177 -4.08 19.11 -23.63
CA ASP A 177 -5.24 19.48 -24.42
C ASP A 177 -6.36 18.46 -24.20
N PHE A 178 -7.58 18.94 -23.90
CA PHE A 178 -8.75 18.08 -23.71
C PHE A 178 -9.06 17.24 -24.95
N HIS A 179 -8.69 17.72 -26.14
CA HIS A 179 -8.82 16.99 -27.39
C HIS A 179 -7.83 15.82 -27.54
N THR A 180 -6.73 15.83 -26.77
CA THR A 180 -5.70 14.77 -26.74
C THR A 180 -5.90 13.77 -25.60
N ILE A 181 -6.99 13.87 -24.84
CA ILE A 181 -7.31 12.91 -23.77
C ILE A 181 -7.68 11.57 -24.41
N GLY A 182 -6.69 10.68 -24.48
CA GLY A 182 -6.85 9.34 -25.02
C GLY A 182 -7.71 8.42 -24.14
N LEU A 183 -8.16 7.31 -24.73
CA LEU A 183 -9.01 6.29 -24.09
C LEU A 183 -8.48 5.81 -22.71
N TRP A 184 -7.16 5.66 -22.57
CA TRP A 184 -6.52 5.23 -21.34
C TRP A 184 -6.80 6.14 -20.14
N PHE A 185 -6.94 7.45 -20.36
CA PHE A 185 -7.30 8.37 -19.30
C PHE A 185 -8.71 8.08 -18.77
N TRP A 186 -9.68 7.92 -19.66
CA TRP A 186 -11.07 7.62 -19.27
C TRP A 186 -11.19 6.27 -18.58
N ILE A 187 -10.47 5.25 -19.05
CA ILE A 187 -10.39 3.95 -18.37
C ILE A 187 -9.85 4.14 -16.94
N LYS A 188 -8.77 4.90 -16.78
CA LYS A 188 -8.15 5.17 -15.48
C LYS A 188 -9.10 5.88 -14.52
N ILE A 189 -9.82 6.90 -14.98
CA ILE A 189 -10.83 7.62 -14.19
C ILE A 189 -12.01 6.72 -13.85
N GLY A 190 -12.50 5.92 -14.80
CA GLY A 190 -13.58 4.95 -14.57
C GLY A 190 -13.21 3.90 -13.51
N LEU A 191 -12.01 3.34 -13.60
CA LEU A 191 -11.48 2.42 -12.58
C LEU A 191 -11.32 3.11 -11.22
N PHE A 192 -10.85 4.35 -11.19
CA PHE A 192 -10.76 5.13 -9.95
C PHE A 192 -12.13 5.34 -9.32
N ALA A 193 -13.14 5.74 -10.10
CA ALA A 193 -14.52 5.91 -9.65
C ALA A 193 -15.12 4.59 -9.10
N LEU A 194 -14.88 3.47 -9.79
CA LEU A 194 -15.26 2.14 -9.29
C LEU A 194 -14.62 1.84 -7.93
N PHE A 195 -13.32 2.11 -7.78
CA PHE A 195 -12.63 1.91 -6.51
C PHE A 195 -13.12 2.83 -5.40
N LEU A 196 -13.50 4.09 -5.69
CA LEU A 196 -14.10 4.98 -4.69
C LEU A 196 -15.38 4.38 -4.10
N ILE A 197 -16.25 3.83 -4.94
CA ILE A 197 -17.46 3.12 -4.48
C ILE A 197 -17.06 1.92 -3.62
N LEU A 198 -16.11 1.11 -4.09
CA LEU A 198 -15.64 -0.05 -3.33
C LEU A 198 -14.98 0.33 -1.99
N PHE A 199 -14.30 1.47 -1.88
CA PHE A 199 -13.68 1.94 -0.64
C PHE A 199 -14.70 2.30 0.43
N VAL A 200 -15.88 2.75 0.01
CA VAL A 200 -17.01 3.03 0.89
C VAL A 200 -17.68 1.72 1.35
N LEU A 201 -17.81 0.73 0.48
CA LEU A 201 -18.53 -0.52 0.76
C LEU A 201 -17.66 -1.58 1.48
N ILE A 202 -16.39 -1.70 1.08
CA ILE A 202 -15.46 -2.75 1.52
C ILE A 202 -14.25 -2.08 2.17
N LYS A 203 -13.73 -2.70 3.23
CA LYS A 203 -12.57 -2.18 3.95
C LYS A 203 -11.27 -2.55 3.22
N ARG A 204 -10.59 -1.55 2.65
CA ARG A 204 -9.31 -1.68 1.92
C ARG A 204 -9.31 -2.68 0.73
N PRO A 205 -10.29 -2.63 -0.19
CA PRO A 205 -10.42 -3.63 -1.27
C PRO A 205 -9.22 -3.59 -2.24
N PHE A 206 -8.65 -2.43 -2.54
CA PHE A 206 -7.50 -2.37 -3.44
C PHE A 206 -6.27 -3.07 -2.83
N CYS A 207 -5.97 -2.80 -1.55
CA CYS A 207 -4.86 -3.46 -0.86
C CYS A 207 -5.06 -4.97 -0.68
N ARG A 208 -6.30 -5.44 -0.66
CA ARG A 208 -6.64 -6.87 -0.58
C ARG A 208 -6.55 -7.56 -1.93
N MET A 209 -7.11 -6.96 -2.99
CA MET A 209 -7.39 -7.68 -4.23
C MET A 209 -6.43 -7.38 -5.38
N VAL A 210 -5.85 -6.18 -5.44
CA VAL A 210 -5.20 -5.71 -6.68
C VAL A 210 -3.81 -5.14 -6.44
N CYS A 211 -3.52 -4.57 -5.27
CA CYS A 211 -2.28 -3.84 -5.03
C CYS A 211 -1.03 -4.72 -5.19
N PRO A 212 -0.17 -4.49 -6.20
CA PRO A 212 1.03 -5.29 -6.42
C PRO A 212 2.07 -5.09 -5.32
N LEU A 213 2.22 -3.87 -4.80
CA LEU A 213 3.08 -3.60 -3.65
C LEU A 213 2.60 -4.34 -2.40
N GLY A 214 1.29 -4.44 -2.24
CA GLY A 214 0.67 -5.22 -1.18
C GLY A 214 0.92 -6.71 -1.34
N ALA A 215 1.03 -7.22 -2.56
CA ALA A 215 1.38 -8.61 -2.87
C ALA A 215 2.86 -8.90 -2.53
N ILE A 216 3.79 -8.02 -2.94
CA ILE A 216 5.23 -8.14 -2.65
C ILE A 216 5.46 -8.22 -1.14
N TYR A 217 4.99 -7.23 -0.38
CA TYR A 217 5.17 -7.24 1.08
C TYR A 217 4.44 -8.37 1.80
N SER A 218 3.41 -8.96 1.17
CA SER A 218 2.66 -10.10 1.70
C SER A 218 3.52 -11.35 1.88
N LEU A 219 4.54 -11.52 1.03
CA LEU A 219 5.44 -12.67 1.04
C LEU A 219 6.34 -12.66 2.28
N PHE A 220 6.66 -11.47 2.79
CA PHE A 220 7.56 -11.30 3.93
C PHE A 220 6.88 -11.39 5.29
N ASN A 221 5.55 -11.33 5.38
CA ASN A 221 4.83 -11.29 6.66
C ASN A 221 5.14 -12.46 7.60
N LYS A 222 5.42 -13.66 7.06
CA LYS A 222 5.77 -14.84 7.86
C LYS A 222 7.19 -14.75 8.43
N HIS A 223 8.10 -14.11 7.70
CA HIS A 223 9.53 -14.03 7.97
C HIS A 223 9.97 -12.65 8.45
N SER A 224 9.02 -11.74 8.70
CA SER A 224 9.34 -10.38 9.11
C SER A 224 9.82 -10.38 10.56
N ILE A 225 10.80 -9.54 10.88
CA ILE A 225 11.28 -9.31 12.25
C ILE A 225 10.10 -8.95 13.14
N MET A 226 9.23 -8.03 12.70
CA MET A 226 8.01 -7.67 13.42
C MET A 226 6.96 -8.80 13.35
N THR A 227 6.78 -9.55 14.44
CA THR A 227 5.82 -10.65 14.55
C THR A 227 4.70 -10.35 15.54
N LEU A 228 3.59 -11.07 15.41
CA LEU A 228 2.51 -11.05 16.39
C LEU A 228 2.41 -12.45 16.99
N GLU A 229 2.23 -12.49 18.30
CA GLU A 229 1.98 -13.71 19.06
C GLU A 229 0.67 -13.58 19.81
N VAL A 230 0.06 -14.74 20.03
CA VAL A 230 -1.20 -14.88 20.76
C VAL A 230 -0.91 -15.80 21.92
N GLY A 231 -1.15 -15.33 23.15
CA GLY A 231 -0.97 -16.15 24.35
C GLY A 231 -1.97 -17.30 24.45
N ASP A 232 -1.61 -18.32 25.21
CA ASP A 232 -2.38 -19.56 25.34
C ASP A 232 -3.75 -19.34 26.01
N ASP A 233 -3.88 -18.30 26.84
CA ASP A 233 -5.13 -17.88 27.48
C ASP A 233 -6.18 -17.28 26.51
N CYS A 234 -5.98 -17.43 25.20
CA CYS A 234 -6.90 -16.91 24.19
C CYS A 234 -8.20 -17.72 24.10
N THR A 235 -9.30 -17.10 24.53
CA THR A 235 -10.66 -17.69 24.46
C THR A 235 -11.31 -17.67 23.08
N LYS A 236 -10.58 -17.28 22.01
CA LYS A 236 -11.08 -17.26 20.61
C LYS A 236 -12.39 -16.47 20.39
N CYS A 237 -12.59 -15.39 21.15
CA CYS A 237 -13.83 -14.58 21.17
C CYS A 237 -14.13 -13.76 19.89
N ASN A 238 -13.32 -13.85 18.84
CA ASN A 238 -13.44 -13.12 17.56
C ASN A 238 -13.36 -11.57 17.62
N LEU A 239 -13.10 -10.95 18.77
CA LEU A 239 -13.00 -9.49 18.86
C LEU A 239 -11.84 -8.91 18.02
N CYS A 240 -10.69 -9.60 18.00
CA CYS A 240 -9.56 -9.22 17.13
C CYS A 240 -9.92 -9.24 15.64
N GLN A 241 -10.76 -10.19 15.20
CA GLN A 241 -11.22 -10.25 13.80
C GLN A 241 -12.12 -9.06 13.48
N LYS A 242 -13.05 -8.72 14.37
CA LYS A 242 -13.99 -7.58 14.18
C LYS A 242 -13.25 -6.25 13.98
N VAL A 243 -12.15 -6.01 14.71
CA VAL A 243 -11.35 -4.78 14.56
C VAL A 243 -10.36 -4.83 13.40
N CYS A 244 -9.97 -6.02 12.95
CA CYS A 244 -8.96 -6.22 11.92
C CYS A 244 -9.41 -5.60 10.58
N PRO A 245 -8.62 -4.66 10.00
CA PRO A 245 -8.96 -4.05 8.73
C PRO A 245 -8.86 -5.00 7.54
N MET A 246 -8.38 -6.22 7.75
CA MET A 246 -8.21 -7.27 6.74
C MET A 246 -9.11 -8.50 7.03
N ASP A 247 -9.97 -8.43 8.06
CA ASP A 247 -10.90 -9.50 8.46
C ASP A 247 -10.20 -10.86 8.76
N LEU A 248 -9.08 -10.78 9.48
CA LEU A 248 -8.25 -11.92 9.82
C LEU A 248 -8.58 -12.46 11.21
N LYS A 249 -8.66 -13.77 11.32
CA LYS A 249 -8.72 -14.48 12.61
C LYS A 249 -7.31 -14.54 13.20
N VAL A 250 -6.97 -13.52 14.00
CA VAL A 250 -5.62 -13.32 14.54
C VAL A 250 -5.16 -14.50 15.40
N TYR A 251 -6.06 -15.18 16.10
CA TYR A 251 -5.75 -16.32 16.95
C TYR A 251 -5.43 -17.61 16.17
N GLU A 252 -5.87 -17.75 14.91
CA GLU A 252 -5.52 -18.92 14.08
C GLU A 252 -4.17 -18.71 13.38
N ASN A 253 -3.96 -17.52 12.83
CA ASN A 253 -2.72 -17.17 12.13
C ASN A 253 -2.38 -15.69 12.35
N PRO A 254 -1.66 -15.33 13.42
CA PRO A 254 -1.36 -13.93 13.75
C PRO A 254 -0.44 -13.26 12.73
N ASN A 255 0.36 -14.05 12.01
CA ASN A 255 1.33 -13.62 11.00
C ASN A 255 0.85 -13.94 9.57
N HIS A 256 -0.47 -13.99 9.36
CA HIS A 256 -1.07 -14.26 8.06
C HIS A 256 -0.53 -13.30 6.97
N ILE A 257 -0.39 -13.80 5.74
CA ILE A 257 0.13 -13.05 4.59
C ILE A 257 -0.58 -11.71 4.38
N ASP A 258 -1.88 -11.63 4.70
CA ASP A 258 -2.67 -10.40 4.57
C ASP A 258 -2.55 -9.40 5.73
N CYS A 259 -1.88 -9.75 6.83
CA CYS A 259 -1.78 -8.89 8.01
C CYS A 259 -0.97 -7.61 7.72
N ILE A 260 -1.60 -6.45 7.70
CA ILE A 260 -0.91 -5.16 7.46
C ILE A 260 -0.18 -4.60 8.70
N ARG A 261 0.03 -5.41 9.74
CA ARG A 261 0.66 -5.01 11.02
C ARG A 261 0.12 -3.69 11.60
N CYS A 262 -1.19 -3.47 11.51
CA CYS A 262 -1.81 -2.23 12.00
C CYS A 262 -1.93 -2.12 13.53
N LEU A 263 -1.60 -3.21 14.25
CA LEU A 263 -1.61 -3.33 15.71
C LEU A 263 -2.96 -3.04 16.41
N LYS A 264 -4.08 -2.93 15.68
CA LYS A 264 -5.40 -2.77 16.31
C LYS A 264 -5.77 -3.95 17.22
N CYS A 265 -5.29 -5.15 16.89
CA CYS A 265 -5.55 -6.35 17.68
C CYS A 265 -4.77 -6.40 19.00
N THR A 266 -3.72 -5.59 19.19
CA THR A 266 -2.96 -5.53 20.46
C THR A 266 -3.68 -4.76 21.56
N GLN A 267 -4.91 -4.28 21.30
CA GLN A 267 -5.82 -3.83 22.35
C GLN A 267 -6.34 -4.98 23.22
N CYS A 268 -6.22 -6.21 22.72
CA CYS A 268 -6.43 -7.44 23.48
C CYS A 268 -5.13 -7.83 24.18
N ASP A 269 -5.15 -8.05 25.50
CA ASP A 269 -3.97 -8.38 26.30
C ASP A 269 -3.25 -9.67 25.84
N ASN A 270 -4.01 -10.57 25.20
CA ASN A 270 -3.51 -11.85 24.69
C ASN A 270 -2.81 -11.70 23.33
N VAL A 271 -2.83 -10.53 22.69
CA VAL A 271 -2.14 -10.31 21.40
C VAL A 271 -1.00 -9.33 21.61
N ARG A 272 0.23 -9.80 21.42
CA ARG A 272 1.43 -9.00 21.65
C ARG A 272 2.25 -8.89 20.38
N LEU A 273 2.87 -7.72 20.22
CA LEU A 273 3.90 -7.54 19.21
C LEU A 273 5.22 -8.11 19.75
N THR A 274 5.83 -8.98 18.97
CA THR A 274 7.10 -9.64 19.31
C THR A 274 8.08 -9.47 18.15
N HIS A 275 9.24 -10.10 18.28
CA HIS A 275 10.23 -10.17 17.23
C HIS A 275 10.53 -11.64 16.89
N PHE A 276 10.88 -11.91 15.64
CA PHE A 276 11.14 -13.26 15.13
C PHE A 276 12.08 -14.10 16.04
N LEU A 277 13.13 -13.47 16.61
CA LEU A 277 14.08 -14.12 17.52
C LEU A 277 13.46 -14.52 18.88
N ALA A 278 12.44 -13.81 19.35
CA ALA A 278 11.73 -14.16 20.57
C ALA A 278 10.75 -15.32 20.33
N ARG A 279 10.22 -15.43 19.11
CA ARG A 279 9.28 -16.48 18.71
C ARG A 279 9.90 -17.87 18.74
N GLU A 280 11.16 -18.02 18.33
CA GLU A 280 11.86 -19.31 18.39
C GLU A 280 12.09 -19.78 19.84
N LYS A 281 12.38 -18.85 20.75
CA LYS A 281 12.58 -19.17 22.18
C LYS A 281 11.29 -19.62 22.87
N ALA A 282 10.12 -19.22 22.39
CA ALA A 282 8.83 -19.67 22.93
C ALA A 282 8.44 -21.10 22.50
N VAL A 283 9.14 -21.68 21.50
CA VAL A 283 8.86 -23.02 20.97
C VAL A 283 9.74 -24.11 21.61
N THR A 284 10.81 -23.75 22.31
CA THR A 284 11.53 -24.71 23.17
C THR A 284 10.72 -24.97 24.44
N PRO A 285 10.21 -26.19 24.66
CA PRO A 285 9.63 -26.53 25.95
C PRO A 285 10.74 -26.43 27.00
N LEU A 286 10.47 -25.73 28.09
CA LEU A 286 11.28 -25.86 29.30
C LEU A 286 11.29 -27.35 29.68
N PRO A 287 12.46 -27.98 29.92
CA PRO A 287 12.48 -29.33 30.44
C PRO A 287 11.70 -29.35 31.76
N SER A 288 10.72 -30.24 31.85
CA SER A 288 10.11 -30.60 33.12
C SER A 288 11.22 -31.17 34.01
N ILE A 289 11.57 -30.42 35.04
CA ILE A 289 12.38 -30.94 36.12
C ILE A 289 11.42 -31.77 36.97
N ASP A 290 11.51 -33.08 36.81
CA ASP A 290 10.97 -34.08 37.75
C ASP A 290 11.75 -34.03 39.08
#